data_AF-A0A718G921-F1
#
_entry.id   AF-A0A718G921-F1
#
_cell.length_a   1.000
_cell.length_b   1.000
_cell.length_c   1.000
_cell.angle_alpha   90.00
_cell.angle_beta   90.00
_cell.angle_gamma   90.00
#
_symmetry.space_group_name_H-M   'P 1'
#
loop_
_entity.id
_entity.type
_entity.pdbx_description
1 polymer ?
#
loop_
_entity_poly.entity_id
_entity_poly.type
_entity_poly.pdbx_seq_one_letter_code
_entity_poly.pdbx_strand_id
1 'polypeptide(L)'
;MKMDTRHSALYYLIVFLLLALPATASWASVTILGSRIIYPSTASSVDVQLKNNDAIPYIVQTWFDDGDMNTSPENSSAMPFIATPPVFRIQPKAGQ
;
A
#
# COMPACT_ATOMS: atom_id res chain seq x y z
N MET A 1 -52.06 3.81 12.84
CA MET A 1 -50.74 4.29 13.30
C MET A 1 -49.98 4.79 12.08
N LYS A 2 -50.18 6.07 11.74
CA LYS A 2 -49.68 6.68 10.50
C LYS A 2 -48.26 7.14 10.81
N MET A 3 -47.29 6.28 10.54
CA MET A 3 -45.88 6.60 10.80
C MET A 3 -45.52 7.78 9.91
N ASP A 4 -45.23 8.93 10.51
CA ASP A 4 -44.96 10.20 9.86
C ASP A 4 -43.93 10.02 8.74
N THR A 5 -44.41 10.02 7.50
CA THR A 5 -43.64 9.80 6.27
C THR A 5 -42.48 10.79 6.11
N ARG A 6 -42.56 11.93 6.79
CA ARG A 6 -41.51 12.96 6.84
C ARG A 6 -40.32 12.54 7.70
N HIS A 7 -40.54 11.81 8.80
CA HIS A 7 -39.48 11.33 9.68
C HIS A 7 -38.72 10.14 9.08
N SER A 8 -39.43 9.24 8.38
CA SER A 8 -38.78 8.13 7.67
C SER A 8 -37.97 8.62 6.46
N ALA A 9 -38.48 9.58 5.69
CA ALA A 9 -37.74 10.19 4.58
C ALA A 9 -36.44 10.88 5.05
N LEU A 10 -36.50 11.60 6.19
CA LEU A 10 -35.33 12.21 6.80
C LEU A 10 -34.31 11.15 7.25
N TYR A 11 -34.78 10.03 7.82
CA TYR A 11 -33.92 8.93 8.24
C TYR A 11 -33.19 8.28 7.05
N TYR A 12 -33.90 7.99 5.95
CA TYR A 12 -33.27 7.45 4.73
C TYR A 12 -32.29 8.42 4.09
N LEU A 13 -32.59 9.72 4.12
CA LEU A 13 -31.68 10.76 3.63
C LEU A 13 -30.39 10.81 4.45
N ILE A 14 -30.48 10.72 5.78
CA ILE A 14 -29.31 10.68 6.67
C ILE A 14 -28.46 9.43 6.43
N VAL A 15 -29.10 8.25 6.30
CA VAL A 15 -28.40 6.99 6.00
C VAL A 15 -27.71 7.07 4.64
N PHE A 16 -28.36 7.63 3.62
CA PHE A 16 -27.77 7.83 2.29
C PHE A 16 -26.56 8.77 2.34
N LEU A 17 -26.66 9.88 3.07
CA LEU A 17 -25.54 10.82 3.26
C LEU A 17 -24.36 10.19 4.01
N LEU A 18 -24.61 9.35 5.02
CA LEU A 18 -23.57 8.62 5.75
C LEU A 18 -22.86 7.57 4.88
N LEU A 19 -23.61 6.87 4.02
CA LEU A 19 -23.05 5.89 3.08
C LEU A 19 -22.30 6.55 1.90
N ALA A 20 -22.61 7.81 1.59
CA ALA A 20 -21.95 8.58 0.55
C ALA A 20 -20.64 9.25 1.00
N LEU A 21 -20.22 9.06 2.26
CA LEU A 21 -18.92 9.56 2.73
C LEU A 21 -17.80 8.91 1.89
N PRO A 22 -16.92 9.71 1.27
CA PRO A 22 -15.84 9.16 0.46
C PRO A 22 -14.92 8.30 1.33
N ALA A 23 -14.46 7.18 0.77
CA ALA A 23 -13.38 6.41 1.37
C ALA A 23 -12.18 7.33 1.60
N THR A 24 -11.57 7.23 2.78
CA THR A 24 -10.44 8.08 3.16
C THR A 24 -9.32 7.96 2.14
N ALA A 25 -8.72 9.11 1.78
CA ALA A 25 -7.54 9.11 0.94
C ALA A 25 -6.42 8.35 1.66
N SER A 26 -5.90 7.31 1.02
CA SER A 26 -4.68 6.65 1.50
C SER A 26 -3.49 7.57 1.20
N TRP A 27 -2.78 8.00 2.24
CA TRP A 27 -1.53 8.73 2.09
C TRP A 27 -0.41 7.72 1.84
N ALA A 28 -0.21 7.35 0.57
CA ALA A 28 0.88 6.49 0.17
C ALA A 28 2.14 7.32 -0.05
N SER A 29 3.17 7.06 0.74
CA SER A 29 4.44 7.76 0.68
C SER A 29 5.35 7.21 -0.43
N VAL A 30 5.73 5.94 -0.33
CA VAL A 30 6.53 5.21 -1.34
C VAL A 30 5.63 4.23 -2.08
N THR A 31 5.55 4.36 -3.41
CA THR A 31 4.74 3.51 -4.28
C THR A 31 5.61 2.59 -5.13
N ILE A 32 5.20 1.33 -5.28
CA ILE A 32 5.79 0.35 -6.19
C ILE A 32 5.03 0.31 -7.52
N LEU A 33 5.73 0.05 -8.63
CA LEU A 33 5.09 -0.12 -9.93
C LEU A 33 4.38 -1.48 -10.02
N GLY A 34 3.05 -1.47 -9.89
CA GLY A 34 2.21 -2.66 -9.90
C GLY A 34 2.08 -3.34 -8.54
N SER A 35 1.33 -4.43 -8.47
CA SER A 35 1.05 -5.18 -7.23
C SER A 35 1.65 -6.59 -7.20
N ARG A 36 2.40 -6.96 -8.24
CA ARG A 36 3.01 -8.28 -8.39
C ARG A 36 4.29 -8.18 -9.22
N ILE A 37 5.32 -8.90 -8.76
CA ILE A 37 6.55 -9.14 -9.53
C ILE A 37 6.45 -10.55 -10.13
N ILE A 38 6.60 -10.66 -11.45
CA ILE A 38 6.73 -11.96 -12.13
C ILE A 38 8.21 -12.16 -12.41
N TYR A 39 8.81 -13.18 -11.80
CA TYR A 39 10.22 -13.50 -11.96
C TYR A 39 10.40 -14.63 -12.99
N PRO A 40 10.92 -14.36 -14.20
CA PRO A 40 11.16 -15.41 -15.20
C PRO A 40 12.27 -16.37 -14.73
N SER A 41 12.10 -17.67 -14.95
CA SER A 41 13.08 -18.68 -14.47
C SER A 41 14.47 -18.54 -15.09
N THR A 42 14.58 -17.92 -16.26
CA THR A 42 15.86 -17.68 -16.95
C THR A 42 16.51 -16.34 -16.58
N ALA A 43 15.82 -15.49 -15.81
CA ALA A 43 16.34 -14.19 -15.42
C ALA A 43 17.24 -14.29 -14.19
N SER A 44 18.37 -13.59 -14.20
CA SER A 44 19.26 -13.46 -13.05
C SER A 44 18.80 -12.40 -12.04
N SER A 45 17.96 -11.46 -12.48
CA SER A 45 17.37 -10.42 -11.65
C SER A 45 16.14 -9.82 -12.34
N VAL A 46 15.30 -9.13 -11.57
CA VAL A 46 14.20 -8.29 -12.06
C VAL A 46 14.27 -6.95 -11.34
N ASP A 47 14.18 -5.87 -12.11
CA ASP A 47 14.18 -4.51 -11.55
C ASP A 47 12.78 -4.13 -11.05
N VAL A 48 12.74 -3.55 -9.85
CA VAL A 48 11.53 -3.07 -9.21
C VAL A 48 11.66 -1.57 -9.00
N GLN A 49 10.73 -0.80 -9.56
CA GLN A 49 10.74 0.66 -9.41
C GLN A 49 9.91 1.09 -8.21
N LEU A 50 10.55 1.87 -7.33
CA LEU A 50 9.91 2.58 -6.24
C LEU A 50 9.94 4.08 -6.51
N LYS A 51 8.87 4.77 -6.12
CA LYS A 51 8.76 6.22 -6.25
C LYS A 51 8.27 6.84 -4.96
N ASN A 52 8.97 7.87 -4.51
CA ASN A 52 8.52 8.73 -3.43
C ASN A 52 7.74 9.91 -4.02
N ASN A 53 6.42 9.91 -3.84
CA ASN A 53 5.58 11.00 -4.33
C ASN A 53 5.43 12.15 -3.32
N ASP A 54 6.01 12.05 -2.13
CA ASP A 54 5.93 13.06 -1.09
C ASP A 54 7.04 14.11 -1.21
N ALA A 55 6.91 15.15 -0.39
CA ALA A 55 7.84 16.28 -0.33
C ALA A 55 8.99 16.07 0.69
N ILE A 56 9.05 14.92 1.35
CA ILE A 56 10.08 14.57 2.33
C ILE A 56 10.82 13.29 1.92
N PRO A 57 12.09 13.09 2.30
CA PRO A 57 12.85 11.89 1.98
C PRO A 57 12.43 10.70 2.86
N TYR A 58 12.61 9.49 2.36
CA TYR A 58 12.39 8.25 3.11
C TYR A 58 13.61 7.33 3.09
N ILE A 59 13.79 6.58 4.18
CA ILE A 59 14.61 5.37 4.21
C ILE A 59 13.68 4.20 3.93
N VAL A 60 14.05 3.39 2.94
CA VAL A 60 13.31 2.19 2.55
C VAL A 60 14.14 0.98 2.92
N GLN A 61 13.49 -0.01 3.52
CA GLN A 61 14.06 -1.32 3.80
C GLN A 61 13.24 -2.39 3.06
N THR A 62 13.93 -3.32 2.39
CA THR A 62 13.30 -4.37 1.59
C THR A 62 13.78 -5.74 2.04
N TRP A 63 12.85 -6.67 2.23
CA TRP A 63 13.10 -8.07 2.54
C TRP A 63 12.01 -8.95 1.92
N PHE A 64 12.21 -10.27 1.96
CA PHE A 64 11.23 -11.27 1.52
C PHE A 64 10.76 -12.10 2.70
N ASP A 65 9.46 -12.18 2.93
CA ASP A 65 8.81 -13.09 3.87
C ASP A 65 8.24 -14.33 3.17
N ASP A 66 7.80 -15.33 3.95
CA ASP A 66 7.17 -16.57 3.47
C ASP A 66 5.63 -16.54 3.53
N GLY A 67 5.04 -15.33 3.58
CA GLY A 67 3.60 -15.10 3.69
C GLY A 67 3.15 -14.63 5.07
N ASP A 68 4.04 -14.59 6.08
CA ASP A 68 3.77 -13.95 7.37
C ASP A 68 4.21 -12.48 7.37
N MET A 69 3.24 -11.57 7.29
CA MET A 69 3.46 -10.12 7.28
C MET A 69 4.03 -9.56 8.59
N ASN A 70 4.05 -10.34 9.67
CA ASN A 70 4.61 -9.92 10.96
C ASN A 70 6.10 -10.27 11.10
N THR A 71 6.68 -10.96 10.12
CA THR A 71 8.11 -11.25 10.11
C THR A 71 8.89 -9.96 9.86
N SER A 72 9.77 -9.66 10.81
CA SER A 72 10.72 -8.58 10.65
C SER A 72 11.93 -9.04 9.82
N PRO A 73 12.68 -8.11 9.20
CA PRO A 73 13.84 -8.45 8.36
C PRO A 73 14.85 -9.41 9.02
N GLU A 74 15.04 -9.28 10.34
CA GLU A 74 15.92 -10.14 11.13
C GLU A 74 15.36 -11.54 11.41
N ASN A 75 14.05 -11.73 11.26
CA ASN A 75 13.34 -12.99 11.46
C ASN A 75 12.80 -13.58 10.15
N SER A 76 13.13 -12.98 9.01
CA SER A 76 12.68 -13.48 7.73
C SER A 76 13.24 -14.87 7.48
N SER A 77 12.34 -15.85 7.30
CA SER A 77 12.67 -17.21 6.86
C SER A 77 13.64 -17.17 5.68
N ALA A 78 14.46 -18.21 5.51
CA ALA A 78 15.46 -18.31 4.44
C ALA A 78 14.80 -18.34 3.04
N MET A 79 14.47 -17.17 2.52
CA MET A 79 13.91 -17.01 1.17
C MET A 79 15.04 -17.10 0.14
N PRO A 80 14.83 -17.80 -0.98
CA PRO A 80 15.85 -17.99 -2.01
C PRO A 80 16.08 -16.73 -2.88
N PHE A 81 15.64 -15.56 -2.42
CA PHE A 81 15.73 -14.28 -3.13
C PHE A 81 16.28 -13.20 -2.20
N ILE A 82 16.97 -12.23 -2.79
CA ILE A 82 17.47 -11.04 -2.09
C ILE A 82 17.13 -9.78 -2.88
N ALA A 83 16.74 -8.72 -2.17
CA ALA A 83 16.53 -7.40 -2.74
C ALA A 83 17.79 -6.56 -2.50
N THR A 84 18.30 -5.91 -3.55
CA THR A 84 19.55 -5.14 -3.48
C THR A 84 19.34 -3.73 -4.06
N PRO A 85 19.74 -2.66 -3.35
CA PRO A 85 20.22 -2.65 -1.96
C PRO A 85 19.08 -2.93 -0.95
N PRO A 86 19.35 -3.60 0.19
CA PRO A 86 18.32 -3.92 1.17
C PRO A 86 17.85 -2.72 2.00
N VAL A 87 18.69 -1.67 2.09
CA VAL A 87 18.36 -0.39 2.74
C VAL A 87 18.92 0.75 1.89
N PHE A 88 18.08 1.75 1.58
CA PHE A 88 18.49 2.91 0.80
C PHE A 88 17.58 4.11 1.07
N ARG A 89 18.00 5.29 0.60
CA ARG A 89 17.26 6.54 0.74
C ARG A 89 16.67 6.97 -0.60
N ILE A 90 15.39 7.33 -0.63
CA ILE A 90 14.74 7.97 -1.78
C ILE A 90 14.48 9.44 -1.45
N GLN A 91 14.90 10.35 -2.34
CA GLN A 91 14.68 11.79 -2.19
C GLN A 91 13.21 12.18 -2.46
N PRO A 92 12.77 13.38 -2.03
CA PRO A 92 11.45 13.90 -2.38
C PRO A 92 11.21 13.89 -3.88
N LYS A 93 10.01 13.51 -4.32
CA LYS A 93 9.58 13.52 -5.73
C LYS A 93 10.51 12.74 -6.68
N ALA A 94 11.30 11.79 -6.17
CA ALA A 94 12.26 11.01 -6.93
C ALA A 94 11.87 9.52 -7.01
N GLY A 95 12.41 8.84 -8.02
CA GLY A 95 12.46 7.38 -8.10
C GLY A 95 13.78 6.83 -7.57
N GLN A 96 13.81 5.54 -7.33
CA GLN A 96 15.05 4.76 -7.20
C GLN A 96 15.54 4.31 -8.57
#